data_AF-A0A0Q0W4V5-F1
#
_entry.id   AF-A0A0Q0W4V5-F1
#
_cell.length_a   1.000
_cell.length_b   1.000
_cell.length_c   1.000
_cell.angle_alpha   90.00
_cell.angle_beta   90.00
_cell.angle_gamma   90.00
#
_symmetry.space_group_name_H-M   'P 1'
#
loop_
_entity.id
_entity.type
_entity.pdbx_description
1 polymer ?
#
loop_
_entity_poly.entity_id
_entity_poly.type
_entity_poly.pdbx_seq_one_letter_code
_entity_poly.pdbx_strand_id
1 'polypeptide(L)'
;MGYRKGYFKKNGTYVQPHFTNTRSKYSGKNNGCMLILLISMTFGFAISCSESSDASSTNDISGSTGNSSNSSNSNCPTKTCGDFATRSQAQAAFDSNKKCYKNLDADGDGIACENLK
;
A
#
# COMPACT_ATOMS: atom_id res chain seq x y z
N MET A 1 28.22 -12.11 7.28
CA MET A 1 28.82 -10.78 7.52
C MET A 1 29.08 -10.12 6.19
N GLY A 2 28.67 -8.85 5.99
CA GLY A 2 28.73 -8.18 4.70
C GLY A 2 29.94 -7.25 4.59
N TYR A 3 30.68 -7.32 3.49
CA TYR A 3 31.74 -6.36 3.17
C TYR A 3 31.25 -5.42 2.05
N ARG A 4 31.43 -4.11 2.20
CA ARG A 4 31.18 -3.15 1.12
C ARG A 4 32.46 -2.98 0.32
N LYS A 5 32.43 -3.27 -0.99
CA LYS A 5 33.59 -3.11 -1.89
C LYS A 5 33.98 -1.63 -1.99
N GLY A 6 35.29 -1.37 -1.91
CA GLY A 6 35.86 -0.03 -2.11
C GLY A 6 35.79 0.38 -3.57
N TYR A 7 35.85 1.69 -3.83
CA TYR A 7 35.74 2.24 -5.19
C TYR A 7 36.58 3.51 -5.35
N PHE A 8 36.90 3.85 -6.59
CA PHE A 8 37.60 5.09 -6.94
C PHE A 8 36.60 6.23 -7.20
N LYS A 9 36.86 7.40 -6.62
CA LYS A 9 36.15 8.63 -6.92
C LYS A 9 36.64 9.21 -8.26
N LYS A 10 35.84 10.08 -8.90
CA LYS A 10 36.17 10.74 -10.18
C LYS A 10 37.43 11.62 -10.12
N ASN A 11 37.86 12.00 -8.91
CA ASN A 11 39.10 12.74 -8.64
C ASN A 11 40.32 11.81 -8.42
N GLY A 12 40.19 10.50 -8.67
CA GLY A 12 41.27 9.53 -8.53
C GLY A 12 41.52 9.02 -7.11
N THR A 13 40.81 9.54 -6.10
CA THR A 13 40.98 9.08 -4.71
C THR A 13 40.30 7.72 -4.50
N TYR A 14 41.04 6.72 -4.00
CA TYR A 14 40.49 5.42 -3.61
C TYR A 14 39.79 5.50 -2.25
N VAL A 15 38.58 4.96 -2.17
CA VAL A 15 37.85 4.79 -0.90
C VAL A 15 37.95 3.33 -0.49
N GLN A 16 38.64 3.09 0.63
CA GLN A 16 38.90 1.76 1.15
C GLN A 16 37.61 1.08 1.66
N PRO A 17 37.41 -0.23 1.40
CA PRO A 17 36.26 -0.96 1.90
C PRO A 17 36.24 -1.01 3.43
N HIS A 18 35.04 -0.99 4.01
CA HIS A 18 34.82 -1.23 5.44
C HIS A 18 33.88 -2.42 5.66
N PHE A 19 34.07 -3.07 6.80
CA PHE A 19 33.28 -4.23 7.20
C PHE A 19 31.97 -3.77 7.83
N THR A 20 30.85 -4.37 7.40
CA THR A 20 29.52 -4.07 7.97
C THR A 20 29.01 -5.27 8.74
N ASN A 21 28.76 -5.09 10.04
CA ASN A 21 28.19 -6.14 10.89
C ASN A 21 26.66 -6.07 10.86
N THR A 22 26.04 -6.70 9.88
CA THR A 22 24.57 -6.86 9.84
C THR A 22 24.15 -8.04 10.73
N ARG A 23 24.11 -7.80 12.04
CA ARG A 23 23.45 -8.71 12.99
C ARG A 23 21.98 -8.29 13.10
N SER A 24 21.12 -8.80 12.21
CA SER A 24 19.68 -8.57 12.31
C SER A 24 19.13 -9.31 13.54
N LYS A 25 18.89 -8.57 14.63
CA LYS A 25 18.04 -9.04 15.72
C LYS A 25 16.62 -8.55 15.47
N TYR A 26 15.81 -9.38 14.81
CA TYR A 26 14.36 -9.29 14.90
C TYR A 26 13.81 -10.66 15.26
N SER A 27 13.78 -10.92 16.57
CA SER A 27 12.98 -11.99 17.17
C SER A 27 11.88 -11.28 17.95
N GLY A 28 10.66 -11.31 17.41
CA GLY A 28 9.47 -10.73 18.01
C GLY A 28 8.27 -11.54 17.56
N LYS A 29 7.99 -12.62 18.28
CA LYS A 29 6.87 -13.54 18.06
C LYS A 29 5.55 -12.80 18.33
N ASN A 30 4.96 -12.23 17.29
CA ASN A 30 3.74 -11.42 17.34
C ASN A 30 2.49 -12.30 17.24
N ASN A 31 2.04 -12.84 18.36
CA ASN A 31 0.74 -13.53 18.49
C ASN A 31 -0.47 -12.55 18.55
N GLY A 32 -0.30 -11.30 18.13
CA GLY A 32 -1.34 -10.25 18.24
C GLY A 32 -2.55 -10.45 17.33
N CYS A 33 -2.41 -11.24 16.25
CA CYS A 33 -3.50 -11.57 15.33
C CYS A 33 -4.59 -12.46 15.98
N MET A 34 -4.21 -13.32 16.94
CA MET A 34 -5.16 -14.24 17.59
C MET A 34 -6.04 -13.56 18.65
N LEU A 35 -5.54 -12.49 19.29
CA LEU A 35 -6.31 -11.77 20.33
C LEU A 35 -7.44 -10.92 19.71
N ILE A 36 -7.22 -10.41 18.51
CA ILE A 36 -8.24 -9.63 17.76
C ILE A 36 -9.39 -10.55 17.30
N LEU A 37 -9.09 -11.77 16.86
CA LEU A 37 -10.10 -12.76 16.43
C LEU A 37 -11.03 -13.23 17.56
N LEU A 38 -10.51 -13.33 18.79
CA LEU A 38 -11.31 -13.75 19.95
C LEU A 38 -12.27 -12.66 20.45
N ILE A 39 -11.93 -11.39 20.24
CA ILE A 39 -12.78 -10.25 20.65
C ILE A 39 -13.96 -10.05 19.67
N SER A 40 -13.78 -10.36 18.38
CA SER A 40 -14.85 -10.27 17.38
C SER A 40 -15.97 -11.32 17.54
N MET A 41 -15.67 -12.48 18.12
CA MET A 41 -16.64 -13.58 18.25
C MET A 41 -17.65 -13.38 19.41
N THR A 42 -17.35 -12.49 20.36
CA THR A 42 -18.16 -12.28 21.58
C THR A 42 -19.10 -11.08 21.51
N PHE A 43 -18.92 -10.18 20.55
CA PHE A 43 -19.82 -9.03 20.33
C PHE A 43 -20.84 -9.25 19.19
N GLY A 44 -20.80 -10.39 18.50
CA GLY A 44 -21.64 -10.67 17.32
C GLY A 44 -22.88 -11.55 17.54
N PHE A 45 -23.27 -11.84 18.80
CA PHE A 45 -24.31 -12.85 19.09
C PHE A 45 -25.57 -12.34 19.81
N ALA A 46 -25.95 -11.07 19.63
CA ALA A 46 -27.30 -10.64 19.99
C ALA A 46 -27.75 -9.47 19.11
N ILE A 47 -28.67 -9.75 18.18
CA ILE A 47 -29.99 -9.12 18.00
C ILE A 47 -30.44 -9.18 16.53
N SER A 48 -31.37 -10.10 16.28
CA SER A 48 -32.54 -10.04 15.38
C SER A 48 -32.34 -10.00 13.85
N CYS A 49 -32.93 -11.00 13.19
CA CYS A 49 -33.14 -11.12 11.76
C CYS A 49 -34.03 -9.98 11.20
N SER A 50 -33.68 -9.47 10.02
CA SER A 50 -34.66 -9.01 9.02
C SER A 50 -34.28 -9.67 7.70
N GLU A 51 -35.14 -10.59 7.30
CA GLU A 51 -35.22 -11.15 5.96
C GLU A 51 -35.52 -10.00 4.98
N SER A 52 -34.67 -9.84 3.96
CA SER A 52 -35.15 -9.53 2.63
C SER A 52 -34.16 -10.09 1.63
N SER A 53 -34.59 -11.16 0.99
CA SER A 53 -33.92 -11.85 -0.09
C SER A 53 -33.91 -10.95 -1.33
N ASP A 54 -32.80 -10.91 -2.06
CA ASP A 54 -32.81 -11.12 -3.51
C ASP A 54 -31.42 -11.58 -3.95
N ALA A 55 -31.38 -12.84 -4.37
CA ALA A 55 -30.25 -13.44 -5.03
C ALA A 55 -30.10 -12.82 -6.43
N SER A 56 -28.89 -12.62 -6.90
CA SER A 56 -28.41 -13.33 -8.10
C SER A 56 -26.99 -12.95 -8.49
N SER A 57 -26.32 -13.98 -8.95
CA SER A 57 -24.98 -14.02 -9.49
C SER A 57 -24.88 -13.33 -10.87
N THR A 58 -23.61 -13.15 -11.25
CA THR A 58 -23.06 -13.13 -12.62
C THR A 58 -23.22 -11.91 -13.52
N ASN A 59 -22.03 -11.45 -13.96
CA ASN A 59 -21.62 -11.04 -15.31
C ASN A 59 -22.41 -9.95 -16.01
N ASP A 60 -21.74 -8.82 -16.25
CA ASP A 60 -21.90 -8.11 -17.52
C ASP A 60 -20.58 -7.48 -18.00
N ILE A 61 -20.33 -7.73 -19.29
CA ILE A 61 -19.31 -7.16 -20.17
C ILE A 61 -19.98 -5.97 -20.88
N SER A 62 -19.36 -4.80 -20.89
CA SER A 62 -19.55 -3.86 -22.01
C SER A 62 -18.34 -2.95 -22.16
N GLY A 63 -17.76 -2.99 -23.35
CA GLY A 63 -16.54 -2.27 -23.71
C GLY A 63 -16.76 -0.78 -23.92
N SER A 64 -15.73 -0.01 -23.60
CA SER A 64 -15.37 1.18 -24.35
C SER A 64 -13.86 1.36 -24.30
N THR A 65 -13.31 1.53 -25.48
CA THR A 65 -11.90 1.61 -25.85
C THR A 65 -11.17 2.66 -25.01
N GLY A 66 -10.19 2.22 -24.24
CA GLY A 66 -9.35 3.08 -23.39
C GLY A 66 -8.55 2.29 -22.37
N ASN A 67 -7.66 1.41 -22.85
CA ASN A 67 -6.58 0.71 -22.13
C ASN A 67 -6.89 0.25 -20.67
N SER A 68 -7.51 -0.93 -20.60
CA SER A 68 -7.89 -1.75 -19.44
C SER A 68 -7.26 -1.43 -18.08
N SER A 69 -7.98 -0.59 -17.35
CA SER A 69 -8.32 -0.75 -15.94
C SER A 69 -9.21 -1.98 -15.72
N ASN A 70 -8.89 -2.78 -14.70
CA ASN A 70 -9.76 -3.85 -14.21
C ASN A 70 -10.91 -3.27 -13.37
N SER A 71 -12.11 -3.79 -13.60
CA SER A 71 -13.41 -3.41 -13.06
C SER A 71 -13.45 -3.04 -11.58
N SER A 72 -14.10 -1.92 -11.30
CA SER A 72 -15.25 -1.79 -10.41
C SER A 72 -15.84 -0.40 -10.63
N ASN A 73 -17.16 -0.26 -10.51
CA ASN A 73 -17.92 0.98 -10.65
C ASN A 73 -17.63 1.99 -9.51
N SER A 74 -16.36 2.22 -9.23
CA SER A 74 -15.87 3.20 -8.29
C SER A 74 -15.43 4.41 -9.11
N ASN A 75 -16.17 5.51 -9.01
CA ASN A 75 -15.88 6.79 -9.62
C ASN A 75 -14.60 7.39 -9.00
N CYS A 76 -13.50 6.69 -9.18
CA CYS A 76 -12.20 6.97 -8.60
C CYS A 76 -11.50 7.97 -9.50
N PRO A 77 -11.18 9.17 -8.99
CA PRO A 77 -10.50 10.17 -9.79
C PRO A 77 -9.14 9.64 -10.23
N THR A 78 -8.84 9.71 -11.52
CA THR A 78 -7.56 9.29 -12.11
C THR A 78 -6.45 10.30 -11.84
N LYS A 79 -6.36 10.81 -10.61
CA LYS A 79 -5.32 11.76 -10.21
C LYS A 79 -4.04 11.00 -9.95
N THR A 80 -2.95 11.51 -10.50
CA THR A 80 -1.61 10.95 -10.38
C THR A 80 -0.73 11.88 -9.54
N CYS A 81 0.46 11.44 -9.17
CA CYS A 81 1.42 12.29 -8.48
C CYS A 81 1.77 13.58 -9.26
N GLY A 82 1.63 13.58 -10.59
CA GLY A 82 1.82 14.79 -11.40
C GLY A 82 0.72 15.85 -11.26
N ASP A 83 -0.45 15.48 -10.72
CA ASP A 83 -1.56 16.40 -10.48
C ASP A 83 -1.39 17.23 -9.19
N PHE A 84 -0.45 16.87 -8.31
CA PHE A 84 -0.24 17.51 -7.02
C PHE A 84 1.05 18.30 -6.99
N ALA A 85 1.02 19.49 -6.39
CA ALA A 85 2.20 20.35 -6.29
C ALA A 85 3.17 19.92 -5.17
N THR A 86 2.66 19.24 -4.14
CA THR A 86 3.44 18.82 -2.96
C THR A 86 3.02 17.44 -2.49
N ARG A 87 3.94 16.74 -1.82
CA ARG A 87 3.65 15.43 -1.22
C ARG A 87 2.50 15.49 -0.24
N SER A 88 2.41 16.55 0.57
CA SER A 88 1.35 16.70 1.57
C SER A 88 -0.04 16.73 0.97
N GLN A 89 -0.22 17.34 -0.22
CA GLN A 89 -1.51 17.36 -0.91
C GLN A 89 -1.88 16.01 -1.48
N ALA A 90 -0.91 15.30 -2.08
CA ALA A 90 -1.11 13.95 -2.59
C ALA A 90 -1.47 12.97 -1.46
N GLN A 91 -0.78 13.08 -0.32
CA GLN A 91 -1.07 12.29 0.88
C GLN A 91 -2.49 12.52 1.39
N ALA A 92 -2.94 13.78 1.47
CA ALA A 92 -4.30 14.08 1.91
C ALA A 92 -5.37 13.47 0.97
N ALA A 93 -5.13 13.48 -0.35
CA ALA A 93 -6.01 12.81 -1.31
C ALA A 93 -6.00 11.29 -1.12
N PHE A 94 -4.81 10.69 -0.98
CA PHE A 94 -4.65 9.26 -0.70
C PHE A 94 -5.38 8.84 0.58
N ASP A 95 -5.20 9.57 1.68
CA ASP A 95 -5.84 9.28 2.95
C ASP A 95 -7.35 9.44 2.90
N SER A 96 -7.86 10.37 2.08
CA SER A 96 -9.30 10.54 1.85
C SER A 96 -9.93 9.33 1.17
N ASN A 97 -9.23 8.70 0.21
CA ASN A 97 -9.72 7.48 -0.44
C ASN A 97 -8.60 6.57 -0.96
N LYS A 98 -8.11 5.71 -0.07
CA LYS A 98 -7.00 4.78 -0.37
C LYS A 98 -7.30 3.78 -1.47
N LYS A 99 -8.58 3.42 -1.66
CA LYS A 99 -8.99 2.50 -2.74
C LYS A 99 -8.91 3.18 -4.10
N CYS A 100 -9.33 4.43 -4.19
CA CYS A 100 -9.33 5.17 -5.46
C CYS A 100 -7.96 5.72 -5.83
N TYR A 101 -7.18 6.13 -4.84
CA TYR A 101 -5.88 6.74 -5.04
C TYR A 101 -4.73 5.77 -4.77
N LYS A 102 -4.97 4.46 -4.85
CA LYS A 102 -3.91 3.45 -4.71
C LYS A 102 -2.74 3.69 -5.67
N ASN A 103 -3.00 4.33 -6.81
CA ASN A 103 -1.96 4.70 -7.77
C ASN A 103 -1.05 5.84 -7.30
N LEU A 104 -1.39 6.57 -6.23
CA LEU A 104 -0.51 7.56 -5.60
C LEU A 104 0.56 6.90 -4.70
N ASP A 105 0.30 5.70 -4.20
CA ASP A 105 1.18 4.89 -3.35
C ASP A 105 1.36 3.53 -4.01
N ALA A 106 2.21 3.50 -5.04
CA ALA A 106 2.35 2.34 -5.92
C ALA A 106 3.10 1.18 -5.26
N ASP A 107 4.00 1.48 -4.32
CA ASP A 107 4.76 0.49 -3.55
C ASP A 107 4.03 0.07 -2.26
N GLY A 108 3.02 0.82 -1.82
CA GLY A 108 2.14 0.45 -0.72
C GLY A 108 2.78 0.65 0.65
N ASP A 109 3.74 1.56 0.76
CA ASP A 109 4.44 1.86 2.01
C ASP A 109 3.64 2.83 2.92
N GLY A 110 2.51 3.34 2.40
CA GLY A 110 1.62 4.29 3.08
C GLY A 110 1.99 5.76 2.83
N ILE A 111 3.02 6.03 2.03
CA ILE A 111 3.48 7.35 1.65
C ILE A 111 3.11 7.58 0.18
N ALA A 112 2.13 8.45 -0.06
CA ALA A 112 1.75 8.82 -1.41
C ALA A 112 2.79 9.75 -2.03
N CYS A 113 3.18 9.44 -3.27
CA CYS A 113 3.99 10.28 -4.12
C CYS A 113 5.28 10.76 -3.45
N GLU A 114 6.10 9.84 -2.94
CA GLU A 114 7.38 10.12 -2.27
C GLU A 114 8.39 10.90 -3.13
N ASN A 115 8.16 10.95 -4.45
CA ASN A 115 8.93 11.72 -5.42
C ASN A 115 8.62 13.23 -5.42
N LEU A 116 7.53 13.66 -4.78
CA LEU A 116 7.18 15.07 -4.60
C LEU A 116 7.90 15.64 -3.37
N LYS A 117 8.28 16.93 -3.45
CA LYS A 117 8.86 17.66 -2.31
C LYS A 117 7.82 18.03 -1.26
#